data_AF-A0A8B8MME5-F1
#
_entry.id   AF-A0A8B8MME5-F1
#
_cell.length_a   1.000
_cell.length_b   1.000
_cell.length_c   1.000
_cell.angle_alpha   90.00
_cell.angle_beta   90.00
_cell.angle_gamma   90.00
#
_symmetry.space_group_name_H-M   'P 1'
#
loop_
_entity.id
_entity.type
_entity.pdbx_description
1 polymer ?
#
loop_
_entity_poly.entity_id
_entity_poly.type
_entity_poly.pdbx_seq_one_letter_code
_entity_poly.pdbx_strand_id
1 'polypeptide(L)'
;MIEHRRDSDGELSSVEALNSSHASSMSSSSRGSCSSFSRLSFDAALLDHHRGPCSAEALAIKPHRSSSDSAYSAMLRRGARPGFRDFRLHRRIGSGDIGTVFLCSLKGRDGADPADGELLYAMKVVDKEAVEKKQKSQRAEMERRILKMVDHPFLPTLYTEFEASHFSCIVMEYCSGGDLHSLRHKQPNKCFSLAAARFYAAEVLVALEYLHMLGIIYRDLKPENVLVRSDGHIMLSDFDLSLCSDAIPVVESPSTTPDPSSASPAPSRFDLRPQTIAAPPSHSPFSCLPSPNRFFRSRKVQNLVPSNRLFVAEPVGARSQSFVGTHEYVAPEVASGGSHGNAVDWWALGIFIYEMVYGRTPFAGESNKATLRNIVQKPLAFPGPNAPATAQELHARDLIAGLLCKDPARRLGSRRGSADVKKHPFFKGLNFALVRSLAPPEIPGLRLRRQRTTTTATFPRRQTTAFDYF
;
A
#
# COMPACT_ATOMS: atom_id res chain seq x y z
N MET A 1 -66.47 -41.19 6.92
CA MET A 1 -66.18 -40.04 6.04
C MET A 1 -65.76 -38.88 6.91
N ILE A 2 -64.68 -38.20 6.50
CA ILE A 2 -64.02 -37.05 7.15
C ILE A 2 -62.95 -37.47 8.18
N GLU A 3 -61.77 -37.76 7.62
CA GLU A 3 -60.48 -37.71 8.30
C GLU A 3 -60.11 -36.25 8.64
N HIS A 4 -59.56 -36.02 9.82
CA HIS A 4 -58.50 -35.03 9.99
C HIS A 4 -57.52 -35.54 11.05
N ARG A 5 -56.33 -35.91 10.56
CA ARG A 5 -55.14 -36.30 11.33
C ARG A 5 -54.63 -35.10 12.14
N ARG A 6 -54.24 -35.38 13.39
CA ARG A 6 -53.36 -34.56 14.21
C ARG A 6 -51.94 -35.06 13.96
N ASP A 7 -51.08 -34.24 13.37
CA ASP A 7 -49.63 -34.43 13.39
C ASP A 7 -49.04 -33.44 14.40
N SER A 8 -48.40 -34.00 15.42
CA SER A 8 -47.47 -33.31 16.32
C SER A 8 -46.07 -33.43 15.68
N ASP A 9 -45.47 -32.31 15.34
CA ASP A 9 -44.08 -32.27 14.89
C ASP A 9 -43.13 -32.48 16.08
N GLY A 10 -42.32 -33.53 15.96
CA GLY A 10 -41.22 -33.84 16.85
C GLY A 10 -39.98 -33.01 16.53
N GLU A 11 -39.42 -32.41 17.56
CA GLU A 11 -38.02 -32.02 17.63
C GLU A 11 -37.13 -33.27 17.47
N LEU A 12 -36.03 -33.19 16.70
CA LEU A 12 -34.78 -33.90 16.99
C LEU A 12 -33.59 -33.45 16.10
N SER A 13 -32.55 -33.04 16.83
CA SER A 13 -31.10 -33.18 16.63
C SER A 13 -30.38 -32.47 15.48
N SER A 14 -29.83 -31.30 15.84
CA SER A 14 -28.54 -30.80 15.37
C SER A 14 -27.42 -31.60 16.04
N VAL A 15 -26.53 -32.22 15.25
CA VAL A 15 -25.35 -32.91 15.77
C VAL A 15 -24.23 -31.91 16.05
N GLU A 16 -23.94 -31.72 17.34
CA GLU A 16 -22.75 -31.03 17.85
C GLU A 16 -21.53 -31.95 17.72
N ALA A 17 -20.49 -31.50 17.02
CA ALA A 17 -19.17 -32.12 17.07
C ALA A 17 -18.28 -31.28 17.99
N LEU A 18 -18.15 -31.76 19.22
CA LEU A 18 -17.14 -31.34 20.19
C LEU A 18 -15.75 -31.69 19.65
N ASN A 19 -14.83 -30.73 19.58
CA ASN A 19 -13.40 -31.03 19.54
C ASN A 19 -12.65 -30.10 20.49
N SER A 20 -12.13 -30.73 21.54
CA SER A 20 -11.28 -30.17 22.58
C SER A 20 -9.90 -29.82 22.02
N SER A 21 -9.42 -28.61 22.30
CA SER A 21 -8.03 -28.21 22.06
C SER A 21 -7.28 -28.20 23.39
N HIS A 22 -6.70 -29.35 23.74
CA HIS A 22 -5.64 -29.40 24.74
C HIS A 22 -4.36 -28.84 24.11
N ALA A 23 -3.90 -27.72 24.66
CA ALA A 23 -2.59 -27.17 24.39
C ALA A 23 -1.52 -28.08 25.00
N SER A 24 -0.72 -28.73 24.16
CA SER A 24 0.50 -29.42 24.56
C SER A 24 1.72 -28.61 24.10
N SER A 25 2.40 -28.05 25.09
CA SER A 25 3.74 -27.51 25.03
C SER A 25 4.75 -28.64 24.75
N MET A 26 5.52 -28.53 23.66
CA MET A 26 6.75 -29.29 23.50
C MET A 26 7.90 -28.37 23.06
N SER A 27 8.84 -28.21 23.99
CA SER A 27 10.20 -27.76 23.76
C SER A 27 10.99 -28.84 23.02
N SER A 28 11.62 -28.49 21.90
CA SER A 28 12.79 -29.22 21.42
C SER A 28 13.81 -28.27 20.80
N SER A 29 14.91 -28.16 21.53
CA SER A 29 16.17 -27.53 21.15
C SER A 29 16.86 -28.32 20.04
N SER A 30 17.16 -27.67 18.91
CA SER A 30 18.30 -28.03 18.08
C SER A 30 18.94 -26.76 17.50
N ARG A 31 20.18 -26.53 17.92
CA ARG A 31 21.03 -25.41 17.50
C ARG A 31 21.61 -25.73 16.12
N GLY A 32 21.30 -24.90 15.13
CA GLY A 32 22.00 -24.83 13.85
C GLY A 32 22.40 -23.38 13.59
N SER A 33 23.69 -23.09 13.72
CA SER A 33 24.29 -21.78 13.49
C SER A 33 24.01 -21.24 12.10
N CYS A 34 23.38 -20.06 12.01
CA CYS A 34 23.50 -19.20 10.84
C CYS A 34 23.51 -17.73 11.27
N SER A 35 24.33 -16.97 10.55
CA SER A 35 24.95 -15.70 10.91
C SER A 35 23.98 -14.57 11.23
N SER A 36 24.33 -13.83 12.29
CA SER A 36 23.74 -12.58 12.75
C SER A 36 23.58 -11.57 11.59
N PHE A 37 22.34 -11.42 11.11
CA PHE A 37 21.90 -10.22 10.42
C PHE A 37 20.96 -9.49 11.36
N SER A 38 21.28 -8.22 11.61
CA SER A 38 20.56 -7.33 12.52
C SER A 38 19.06 -7.43 12.27
N ARG A 39 18.34 -7.92 13.30
CA ARG A 39 16.90 -7.75 13.41
C ARG A 39 16.63 -6.24 13.36
N LEU A 40 16.17 -5.72 12.22
CA LEU A 40 15.40 -4.48 12.22
C LEU A 40 14.02 -4.82 12.77
N SER A 41 13.98 -5.12 14.07
CA SER A 41 12.74 -5.21 14.80
C SER A 41 12.25 -3.78 14.99
N PHE A 42 11.13 -3.46 14.35
CA PHE A 42 10.36 -2.25 14.62
C PHE A 42 9.65 -2.31 15.99
N ASP A 43 9.87 -3.35 16.82
CA ASP A 43 9.35 -3.42 18.20
C ASP A 43 9.95 -2.34 19.11
N ALA A 44 11.03 -1.68 18.71
CA ALA A 44 11.58 -0.54 19.44
C ALA A 44 10.58 0.63 19.57
N ALA A 45 9.57 0.72 18.69
CA ALA A 45 8.48 1.69 18.81
C ALA A 45 7.33 1.22 19.72
N LEU A 46 7.32 -0.07 20.13
CA LEU A 46 6.23 -0.67 20.93
C LEU A 46 6.63 -1.02 22.37
N LEU A 47 7.92 -1.04 22.71
CA LEU A 47 8.40 -1.41 24.05
C LEU A 47 8.45 -0.26 25.08
N ASP A 48 7.98 0.94 24.75
CA ASP A 48 8.00 2.09 25.70
C ASP A 48 6.86 2.06 26.74
N HIS A 49 6.06 0.99 26.81
CA HIS A 49 4.87 0.93 27.66
C HIS A 49 5.11 0.57 29.15
N HIS A 50 6.34 0.56 29.65
CA HIS A 50 6.62 0.34 31.09
C HIS A 50 7.61 1.33 31.71
N ARG A 51 7.39 2.64 31.51
CA ARG A 51 7.86 3.68 32.46
C ARG A 51 6.75 4.67 32.78
N GLY A 52 6.69 5.05 34.06
CA GLY A 52 5.60 5.80 34.67
C GLY A 52 5.34 7.21 34.11
N PRO A 53 4.33 7.91 34.65
CA PRO A 53 3.76 9.09 34.01
C PRO A 53 4.63 10.32 34.26
N CYS A 54 5.44 10.73 33.28
CA CYS A 54 5.84 12.13 33.09
C CYS A 54 6.62 12.39 31.78
N SER A 55 6.21 13.45 31.09
CA SER A 55 6.86 14.19 30.00
C SER A 55 6.74 13.65 28.55
N ALA A 56 5.87 14.36 27.81
CA ALA A 56 5.84 14.58 26.36
C ALA A 56 6.63 13.62 25.46
N GLU A 57 5.93 12.60 24.93
CA GLU A 57 6.30 11.94 23.68
C GLU A 57 6.31 12.97 22.54
N ALA A 58 7.48 13.55 22.28
CA ALA A 58 7.72 14.43 21.15
C ALA A 58 7.29 13.73 19.85
N LEU A 59 6.58 14.44 18.97
CA LEU A 59 6.23 13.96 17.64
C LEU A 59 7.52 13.52 16.94
N ALA A 60 7.71 12.21 16.74
CA ALA A 60 8.90 11.66 16.10
C ALA A 60 9.06 12.29 14.72
N ILE A 61 10.25 12.84 14.44
CA ILE A 61 10.56 13.48 13.16
C ILE A 61 10.32 12.47 12.04
N LYS A 62 9.35 12.76 11.17
CA LYS A 62 9.08 11.97 9.95
C LYS A 62 10.03 12.41 8.83
N PRO A 63 11.09 11.64 8.50
CA PRO A 63 12.15 12.10 7.61
C PRO A 63 11.65 12.48 6.22
N HIS A 64 10.60 11.81 5.70
CA HIS A 64 10.05 12.08 4.37
C HIS A 64 9.38 13.47 4.22
N ARG A 65 9.17 14.19 5.33
CA ARG A 65 8.54 15.52 5.46
C ARG A 65 9.49 16.63 5.92
N SER A 66 10.71 16.28 6.31
CA SER A 66 11.59 17.10 7.16
C SER A 66 12.08 18.44 6.58
N SER A 67 11.77 18.80 5.34
CA SER A 67 12.27 20.04 4.72
C SER A 67 11.24 20.95 4.03
N SER A 68 9.97 20.56 3.89
CA SER A 68 9.02 21.34 3.06
C SER A 68 7.56 21.37 3.53
N ASP A 69 7.18 20.64 4.57
CA ASP A 69 5.80 20.61 5.03
C ASP A 69 5.53 21.64 6.14
N SER A 70 4.92 22.77 5.74
CA SER A 70 4.51 23.83 6.65
C SER A 70 3.42 23.40 7.63
N ALA A 71 2.53 22.48 7.23
CA ALA A 71 1.46 21.93 8.06
C ALA A 71 2.02 21.04 9.17
N TYR A 72 2.90 20.11 8.83
CA TYR A 72 3.59 19.27 9.81
C TYR A 72 4.42 20.11 10.79
N SER A 73 5.17 21.10 10.27
CA SER A 73 5.99 22.01 11.08
C SER A 73 5.14 22.90 12.00
N ALA A 74 3.95 23.32 11.58
CA ALA A 74 3.02 24.08 12.43
C ALA A 74 2.51 23.25 13.60
N MET A 75 2.27 21.95 13.41
CA MET A 75 1.85 21.05 14.49
C MET A 75 2.99 20.78 15.47
N LEU A 76 4.23 20.64 14.99
CA LEU A 76 5.41 20.48 15.84
C LEU A 76 5.69 21.74 16.70
N ARG A 77 5.52 22.95 16.11
CA ARG A 77 5.72 24.23 16.80
C ARG A 77 4.78 24.45 18.00
N ARG A 78 3.64 23.75 18.08
CA ARG A 78 2.71 23.86 19.22
C ARG A 78 3.29 23.33 20.54
N GLY A 79 4.22 22.38 20.49
CA GLY A 79 4.85 21.75 21.67
C GLY A 79 3.96 20.77 22.45
N ALA A 80 2.63 20.95 22.44
CA ALA A 80 1.63 20.04 23.01
C ALA A 80 0.82 19.35 21.90
N ARG A 81 0.34 18.10 22.15
CA ARG A 81 -0.53 17.36 21.23
C ARG A 81 -1.85 18.10 21.06
N PRO A 82 -2.19 18.59 19.84
CA PRO A 82 -3.42 19.34 19.64
C PRO A 82 -4.65 18.42 19.77
N GLY A 83 -5.67 18.92 20.48
CA GLY A 83 -6.94 18.24 20.67
C GLY A 83 -8.07 18.88 19.86
N PHE A 84 -9.30 18.39 20.03
CA PHE A 84 -10.46 18.84 19.24
C PHE A 84 -10.65 20.37 19.21
N ARG A 85 -10.46 21.05 20.35
CA ARG A 85 -10.68 22.50 20.47
C ARG A 85 -9.70 23.33 19.64
N ASP A 86 -8.54 22.77 19.32
CA ASP A 86 -7.50 23.43 18.52
C ASP A 86 -7.83 23.46 17.03
N PHE A 87 -8.84 22.71 16.58
CA PHE A 87 -9.23 22.66 15.17
C PHE A 87 -10.52 23.43 14.91
N ARG A 88 -10.58 24.11 13.76
CA ARG A 88 -11.81 24.67 13.18
C ARG A 88 -12.26 23.71 12.07
N LEU A 89 -13.43 23.10 12.24
CA LEU A 89 -14.02 22.25 11.19
C LEU A 89 -14.67 23.14 10.14
N HIS A 90 -14.41 22.86 8.87
CA HIS A 90 -14.95 23.62 7.74
C HIS A 90 -16.13 22.91 7.08
N ARG A 91 -15.87 21.75 6.46
CA ARG A 91 -16.89 20.99 5.73
C ARG A 91 -16.56 19.51 5.71
N ARG A 92 -17.58 18.67 5.54
CA ARG A 92 -17.40 17.24 5.27
C ARG A 92 -16.80 17.05 3.87
N ILE A 93 -15.72 16.28 3.77
CA ILE A 93 -15.05 15.95 2.50
C ILE A 93 -15.15 14.47 2.13
N GLY A 94 -15.47 13.60 3.09
CA GLY A 94 -15.68 12.18 2.84
C GLY A 94 -16.58 11.55 3.89
N SER A 95 -17.22 10.45 3.54
CA SER A 95 -18.02 9.62 4.44
C SER A 95 -17.75 8.17 4.09
N GLY A 96 -17.30 7.40 5.07
CA GLY A 96 -17.02 5.97 4.92
C GLY A 96 -17.89 5.13 5.84
N ASP A 97 -17.62 3.82 5.84
CA ASP A 97 -18.38 2.83 6.62
C ASP A 97 -18.16 2.98 8.14
N ILE A 98 -16.92 3.32 8.52
CA ILE A 98 -16.48 3.45 9.92
C ILE A 98 -16.38 4.89 10.43
N GLY A 99 -16.49 5.91 9.57
CA GLY A 99 -16.30 7.29 10.02
C GLY A 99 -16.54 8.34 8.94
N THR A 100 -16.49 9.59 9.36
CA THR A 100 -16.67 10.77 8.50
C THR A 100 -15.39 11.59 8.45
N VAL A 101 -15.01 12.09 7.28
CA VAL A 101 -13.81 12.92 7.10
C VAL A 101 -14.21 14.37 6.89
N PHE A 102 -13.63 15.27 7.68
CA PHE A 102 -13.85 16.71 7.62
C PHE A 102 -12.57 17.44 7.19
N LEU A 103 -12.72 18.46 6.36
CA LEU A 103 -11.69 19.48 6.17
C LEU A 103 -11.65 20.35 7.42
N CYS A 104 -10.46 20.56 7.96
CA CYS A 104 -10.26 21.42 9.13
C CYS A 104 -8.98 22.25 9.01
N SER A 105 -8.89 23.28 9.83
CA SER A 105 -7.69 24.10 10.00
C SER A 105 -7.28 24.16 11.46
N LEU A 106 -5.98 24.39 11.69
CA LEU A 106 -5.44 24.59 13.02
C LEU A 106 -5.65 26.05 13.44
N LYS A 107 -6.34 26.28 14.56
CA LYS A 107 -6.52 27.63 15.12
C LYS A 107 -5.19 28.19 15.63
N GLY A 108 -4.95 29.49 15.47
CA GLY A 108 -3.79 30.15 16.09
C GLY A 108 -3.81 30.03 17.62
N ARG A 109 -2.64 30.23 18.25
CA ARG A 109 -2.46 30.08 19.71
C ARG A 109 -3.38 31.00 20.51
N ASP A 110 -3.69 32.17 19.96
CA ASP A 110 -4.56 33.20 20.55
C ASP A 110 -5.95 33.26 19.90
N GLY A 111 -6.33 32.23 19.12
CA GLY A 111 -7.57 32.26 18.31
C GLY A 111 -7.51 33.19 17.09
N ALA A 112 -6.44 33.97 16.93
CA ALA A 112 -6.16 34.75 15.73
C ALA A 112 -5.82 33.83 14.54
N ASP A 113 -6.22 34.25 13.33
CA ASP A 113 -5.87 33.51 12.11
C ASP A 113 -4.35 33.53 11.89
N PRO A 114 -3.73 32.40 11.50
CA PRO A 114 -2.30 32.34 11.28
C PRO A 114 -1.85 33.30 10.18
N ALA A 115 -0.77 34.06 10.45
CA ALA A 115 -0.18 35.00 9.49
C ALA A 115 0.30 34.33 8.18
N ASP A 116 0.60 33.02 8.23
CA ASP A 116 1.10 32.21 7.11
C ASP A 116 -0.04 31.61 6.23
N GLY A 117 -1.28 32.04 6.42
CA GLY A 117 -2.45 31.47 5.75
C GLY A 117 -3.00 30.22 6.44
N GLU A 118 -4.25 29.88 6.11
CA GLU A 118 -4.97 28.79 6.78
C GLU A 118 -4.46 27.42 6.30
N LEU A 119 -3.63 26.78 7.12
CA LEU A 119 -3.13 25.42 6.86
C LEU A 119 -4.27 24.42 7.03
N LEU A 120 -4.52 23.64 5.99
CA LEU A 120 -5.63 22.69 5.89
C LEU A 120 -5.21 21.26 6.21
N TYR A 121 -6.10 20.55 6.87
CA TYR A 121 -5.94 19.18 7.34
C TYR A 121 -7.20 18.36 7.07
N ALA A 122 -7.05 17.05 7.03
CA ALA A 122 -8.18 16.12 7.00
C ALA A 122 -8.33 15.47 8.38
N MET A 123 -9.50 15.63 9.00
CA MET A 123 -9.84 14.99 10.27
C MET A 123 -10.86 13.89 10.03
N LYS A 124 -10.45 12.63 10.21
CA LYS A 124 -11.36 11.47 10.25
C LYS A 124 -11.92 11.35 11.67
N VAL A 125 -13.25 11.39 11.78
CA VAL A 125 -14.01 11.28 13.02
C VAL A 125 -14.76 9.96 13.00
N VAL A 126 -14.50 9.12 13.99
CA VAL A 126 -15.06 7.78 14.16
C VAL A 126 -15.90 7.77 15.43
N ASP A 127 -17.20 7.48 15.29
CA ASP A 127 -18.10 7.25 16.43
C ASP A 127 -17.88 5.82 16.95
N LYS A 128 -17.31 5.69 18.16
CA LYS A 128 -16.96 4.41 18.76
C LYS A 128 -18.19 3.55 19.01
N GLU A 129 -19.28 4.15 19.51
CA GLU A 129 -20.52 3.43 19.80
C GLU A 129 -21.19 2.93 18.52
N ALA A 130 -21.20 3.76 17.47
CA ALA A 130 -21.76 3.36 16.18
C ALA A 130 -20.94 2.24 15.51
N VAL A 131 -19.61 2.29 15.63
CA VAL A 131 -18.71 1.25 15.08
C VAL A 131 -18.82 -0.06 15.86
N GLU A 132 -18.97 0.00 17.18
CA GLU A 132 -19.16 -1.18 18.04
C GLU A 132 -20.49 -1.88 17.73
N LYS A 133 -21.59 -1.13 17.58
CA LYS A 133 -22.90 -1.66 17.17
C LYS A 133 -22.84 -2.37 15.81
N LYS A 134 -21.97 -1.92 14.91
CA LYS A 134 -21.75 -2.52 13.58
C LYS A 134 -20.73 -3.66 13.59
N GLN A 135 -20.13 -4.01 14.73
CA GLN A 135 -19.05 -4.98 14.87
C GLN A 135 -17.81 -4.66 14.00
N LYS A 136 -17.48 -3.36 13.85
CA LYS A 136 -16.36 -2.90 13.00
C LYS A 136 -15.22 -2.27 13.80
N SER A 137 -15.20 -2.43 15.12
CA SER A 137 -14.18 -1.83 16.00
C SER A 137 -12.75 -2.25 15.62
N GLN A 138 -12.59 -3.51 15.20
CA GLN A 138 -11.30 -4.03 14.73
C GLN A 138 -10.80 -3.31 13.47
N ARG A 139 -11.69 -2.86 12.57
CA ARG A 139 -11.31 -2.13 11.35
C ARG A 139 -10.80 -0.72 11.68
N ALA A 140 -11.51 -0.03 12.57
CA ALA A 140 -11.09 1.30 13.03
C ALA A 140 -9.74 1.25 13.77
N GLU A 141 -9.53 0.22 14.61
CA GLU A 141 -8.27 0.03 15.32
C GLU A 141 -7.12 -0.35 14.39
N MET A 142 -7.38 -1.22 13.39
CA MET A 142 -6.39 -1.60 12.38
C MET A 142 -5.92 -0.38 11.57
N GLU A 143 -6.84 0.45 11.08
CA GLU A 143 -6.50 1.66 10.33
C GLU A 143 -5.62 2.60 11.18
N ARG A 144 -6.03 2.85 12.43
CA ARG A 144 -5.27 3.69 13.36
C ARG A 144 -3.87 3.15 13.61
N ARG A 145 -3.75 1.83 13.81
CA ARG A 145 -2.46 1.15 13.97
C ARG A 145 -1.56 1.33 12.75
N ILE A 146 -2.08 1.09 11.54
CA ILE A 146 -1.32 1.23 10.30
C ILE A 146 -0.86 2.68 10.09
N LEU A 147 -1.74 3.66 10.29
CA LEU A 147 -1.40 5.09 10.14
C LEU A 147 -0.28 5.56 11.08
N LYS A 148 -0.09 4.89 12.22
CA LYS A 148 1.04 5.15 13.13
C LYS A 148 2.35 4.55 12.64
N MET A 149 2.30 3.45 11.89
CA MET A 149 3.47 2.71 11.43
C MET A 149 4.04 3.25 10.10
N VAL A 150 3.19 3.79 9.24
CA VAL A 150 3.59 4.18 7.88
C VAL A 150 4.32 5.53 7.84
N ASP A 151 5.41 5.57 7.07
CA ASP A 151 6.21 6.76 6.81
C ASP A 151 6.70 6.75 5.35
N HIS A 152 5.84 7.16 4.42
CA HIS A 152 6.09 7.02 2.99
C HIS A 152 5.47 8.18 2.19
N PRO A 153 6.14 8.72 1.15
CA PRO A 153 5.66 9.88 0.39
C PRO A 153 4.28 9.71 -0.27
N PHE A 154 3.88 8.48 -0.53
CA PHE A 154 2.62 8.14 -1.19
C PHE A 154 1.58 7.52 -0.23
N LEU A 155 1.82 7.60 1.09
CA LEU A 155 0.90 7.16 2.14
C LEU A 155 0.54 8.35 3.06
N PRO A 156 -0.57 8.28 3.82
CA PRO A 156 -1.04 9.40 4.60
C PRO A 156 -0.11 9.64 5.77
N THR A 157 0.23 10.91 6.00
CA THR A 157 0.97 11.28 7.20
C THR A 157 -0.01 11.54 8.34
N LEU A 158 0.01 10.66 9.35
CA LEU A 158 -0.64 10.93 10.63
C LEU A 158 0.06 12.10 11.34
N TYR A 159 -0.69 13.14 11.69
CA TYR A 159 -0.18 14.29 12.41
C TYR A 159 -0.51 14.29 13.90
N THR A 160 -1.76 13.99 14.26
CA THR A 160 -2.19 13.81 15.66
C THR A 160 -3.39 12.87 15.71
N GLU A 161 -3.60 12.27 16.87
CA GLU A 161 -4.84 11.58 17.22
C GLU A 161 -5.31 12.07 18.60
N PHE A 162 -6.62 12.06 18.82
CA PHE A 162 -7.20 12.36 20.12
C PHE A 162 -8.60 11.79 20.23
N GLU A 163 -9.06 11.65 21.48
CA GLU A 163 -10.42 11.24 21.78
C GLU A 163 -11.26 12.45 22.23
N ALA A 164 -12.51 12.48 21.82
CA ALA A 164 -13.48 13.51 22.20
C ALA A 164 -14.81 12.84 22.56
N SER A 165 -15.04 12.58 23.85
CA SER A 165 -16.20 11.80 24.33
C SER A 165 -16.22 10.41 23.67
N HIS A 166 -17.29 10.05 22.96
CA HIS A 166 -17.43 8.79 22.22
C HIS A 166 -16.80 8.82 20.82
N PHE A 167 -16.15 9.93 20.42
CA PHE A 167 -15.48 10.04 19.13
C PHE A 167 -13.98 9.78 19.24
N SER A 168 -13.44 9.00 18.30
CA SER A 168 -12.01 8.90 18.01
C SER A 168 -11.69 9.74 16.79
N CYS A 169 -10.70 10.63 16.90
CA CYS A 169 -10.33 11.56 15.83
C CYS A 169 -8.89 11.33 15.40
N ILE A 170 -8.68 11.24 14.09
CA ILE A 170 -7.37 11.11 13.46
C ILE A 170 -7.18 12.28 12.50
N VAL A 171 -6.12 13.05 12.70
CA VAL A 171 -5.79 14.21 11.84
C VAL A 171 -4.61 13.85 10.96
N MET A 172 -4.80 14.00 9.65
CA MET A 172 -3.85 13.63 8.62
C MET A 172 -3.76 14.71 7.53
N GLU A 173 -2.84 14.51 6.60
CA GLU A 173 -2.67 15.37 5.44
C GLU A 173 -3.94 15.48 4.59
N TYR A 174 -4.24 16.70 4.15
CA TYR A 174 -5.36 16.96 3.23
C TYR A 174 -4.92 16.90 1.77
N CYS A 175 -5.65 16.13 0.96
CA CYS A 175 -5.47 16.06 -0.49
C CYS A 175 -6.48 16.96 -1.21
N SER A 176 -6.02 18.10 -1.73
CA SER A 176 -6.88 19.08 -2.41
C SER A 176 -7.36 18.66 -3.80
N GLY A 177 -6.72 17.66 -4.42
CA GLY A 177 -7.07 17.16 -5.74
C GLY A 177 -8.28 16.21 -5.76
N GLY A 178 -8.77 15.77 -4.60
CA GLY A 178 -9.80 14.72 -4.51
C GLY A 178 -9.23 13.35 -4.83
N ASP A 179 -10.07 12.42 -5.28
CA ASP A 179 -9.70 11.05 -5.64
C ASP A 179 -9.47 10.86 -7.15
N LEU A 180 -8.71 9.83 -7.52
CA LEU A 180 -8.44 9.47 -8.91
C LEU A 180 -9.68 9.01 -9.67
N HIS A 181 -10.68 8.44 -8.99
CA HIS A 181 -11.96 8.10 -9.61
C HIS A 181 -12.61 9.35 -10.21
N SER A 182 -12.76 10.40 -9.41
CA SER A 182 -13.31 11.70 -9.78
C SER A 182 -12.44 12.42 -10.81
N LEU A 183 -11.11 12.31 -10.69
CA LEU A 183 -10.18 12.89 -11.66
C LEU A 183 -10.31 12.22 -13.04
N ARG A 184 -10.34 10.88 -13.09
CA ARG A 184 -10.54 10.08 -14.30
C ARG A 184 -11.86 10.43 -15.00
N HIS A 185 -12.93 10.62 -14.24
CA HIS A 185 -14.25 10.97 -14.79
C HIS A 185 -14.28 12.32 -15.51
N LYS A 186 -13.34 13.22 -15.19
CA LYS A 186 -13.18 14.51 -15.87
C LYS A 186 -12.38 14.39 -17.18
N GLN A 187 -11.69 13.27 -17.40
CA GLN A 187 -10.90 13.03 -18.60
C GLN A 187 -11.77 12.65 -19.80
N PRO A 188 -11.32 12.91 -21.04
CA PRO A 188 -11.97 12.41 -22.24
C PRO A 188 -12.18 10.89 -22.17
N ASN A 189 -13.35 10.41 -22.58
CA ASN A 189 -13.74 8.99 -22.52
C ASN A 189 -13.67 8.35 -21.13
N LYS A 190 -13.57 9.15 -20.06
CA LYS A 190 -13.40 8.68 -18.68
C LYS A 190 -12.17 7.78 -18.53
N CYS A 191 -11.09 8.01 -19.26
CA CYS A 191 -9.83 7.28 -19.11
C CYS A 191 -8.64 8.23 -19.15
N PHE A 192 -7.52 7.79 -18.58
CA PHE A 192 -6.26 8.50 -18.63
C PHE A 192 -5.47 8.13 -19.90
N SER A 193 -4.59 9.02 -20.33
CA SER A 193 -3.55 8.66 -21.29
C SER A 193 -2.66 7.54 -20.73
N LEU A 194 -2.07 6.71 -21.59
CA LEU A 194 -1.15 5.64 -21.16
C LEU A 194 0.01 6.17 -20.30
N ALA A 195 0.51 7.37 -20.60
CA ALA A 195 1.57 8.01 -19.81
C ALA A 195 1.10 8.37 -18.39
N ALA A 196 -0.09 8.95 -18.26
CA ALA A 196 -0.66 9.29 -16.96
C ALA A 196 -1.03 8.03 -16.14
N ALA A 197 -1.64 7.03 -16.79
CA ALA A 197 -1.93 5.74 -16.16
C ALA A 197 -0.65 5.05 -15.66
N ARG A 198 0.43 5.07 -16.47
CA ARG A 198 1.74 4.55 -16.08
C ARG A 198 2.34 5.30 -14.90
N PHE A 199 2.21 6.63 -14.84
CA PHE A 199 2.68 7.45 -13.73
C PHE A 199 1.98 7.06 -12.43
N TYR A 200 0.64 7.12 -12.38
CA TYR A 200 -0.11 6.80 -11.17
C TYR A 200 0.07 5.34 -10.74
N ALA A 201 0.13 4.40 -11.69
CA ALA A 201 0.41 3.00 -11.40
C ALA A 201 1.79 2.78 -10.78
N ALA A 202 2.80 3.57 -11.18
CA ALA A 202 4.13 3.47 -10.60
C ALA A 202 4.17 3.96 -9.15
N GLU A 203 3.45 5.03 -8.81
CA GLU A 203 3.37 5.54 -7.43
C GLU A 203 2.64 4.55 -6.52
N VAL A 204 1.51 4.01 -6.99
CA VAL A 204 0.77 2.96 -6.28
C VAL A 204 1.65 1.72 -6.09
N LEU A 205 2.40 1.30 -7.11
CA LEU A 205 3.32 0.16 -7.03
C LEU A 205 4.39 0.34 -5.94
N VAL A 206 4.97 1.54 -5.81
CA VAL A 206 5.96 1.85 -4.76
C VAL A 206 5.28 1.90 -3.38
N ALA A 207 4.06 2.44 -3.28
CA ALA A 207 3.30 2.44 -2.04
C ALA A 207 2.98 1.01 -1.55
N LEU A 208 2.52 0.13 -2.45
CA LEU A 208 2.23 -1.28 -2.14
C LEU A 208 3.50 -2.05 -1.75
N GLU A 209 4.62 -1.84 -2.43
CA GLU A 209 5.91 -2.43 -2.04
C GLU A 209 6.27 -2.08 -0.59
N TYR A 210 6.13 -0.80 -0.21
CA TYR A 210 6.39 -0.37 1.16
C TYR A 210 5.45 -1.03 2.17
N LEU A 211 4.16 -1.14 1.86
CA LEU A 211 3.20 -1.82 2.73
C LEU A 211 3.55 -3.31 2.90
N HIS A 212 3.85 -4.00 1.80
CA HIS A 212 4.26 -5.41 1.84
C HIS A 212 5.57 -5.62 2.62
N MET A 213 6.51 -4.66 2.55
CA MET A 213 7.72 -4.66 3.38
C MET A 213 7.42 -4.61 4.89
N LEU A 214 6.37 -3.90 5.28
CA LEU A 214 5.90 -3.83 6.66
C LEU A 214 4.99 -5.01 7.05
N GLY A 215 4.75 -5.95 6.13
CA GLY A 215 3.84 -7.07 6.33
C GLY A 215 2.36 -6.67 6.27
N ILE A 216 2.04 -5.55 5.62
CA ILE A 216 0.68 -5.05 5.45
C ILE A 216 0.19 -5.41 4.05
N ILE A 217 -0.92 -6.13 3.97
CA ILE A 217 -1.67 -6.36 2.73
C ILE A 217 -2.83 -5.38 2.70
N TYR A 218 -2.94 -4.60 1.64
CA TYR A 218 -3.82 -3.44 1.57
C TYR A 218 -5.29 -3.81 1.34
N ARG A 219 -5.57 -4.70 0.37
CA ARG A 219 -6.85 -5.35 0.05
C ARG A 219 -8.02 -4.48 -0.43
N ASP A 220 -7.89 -3.16 -0.49
CA ASP A 220 -8.94 -2.27 -1.02
C ASP A 220 -8.40 -1.24 -2.03
N LEU A 221 -7.51 -1.68 -2.93
CA LEU A 221 -7.05 -0.81 -4.03
C LEU A 221 -8.18 -0.55 -5.01
N LYS A 222 -8.51 0.73 -5.14
CA LYS A 222 -9.46 1.30 -6.09
C LYS A 222 -9.21 2.81 -6.26
N PRO A 223 -9.65 3.44 -7.35
CA PRO A 223 -9.32 4.84 -7.64
C PRO A 223 -9.95 5.83 -6.65
N GLU A 224 -11.00 5.43 -5.93
CA GLU A 224 -11.63 6.21 -4.85
C GLU A 224 -10.71 6.35 -3.63
N ASN A 225 -9.86 5.35 -3.37
CA ASN A 225 -8.94 5.34 -2.24
C ASN A 225 -7.57 5.97 -2.58
N VAL A 226 -7.33 6.31 -3.85
CA VAL A 226 -6.11 6.99 -4.30
C VAL A 226 -6.38 8.48 -4.44
N LEU A 227 -5.95 9.25 -3.45
CA LEU A 227 -6.14 10.69 -3.39
C LEU A 227 -5.02 11.43 -4.13
N VAL A 228 -5.29 12.64 -4.61
CA VAL A 228 -4.35 13.49 -5.34
C VAL A 228 -3.98 14.70 -4.47
N ARG A 229 -2.69 14.82 -4.16
CA ARG A 229 -2.12 15.92 -3.36
C ARG A 229 -2.06 17.21 -4.17
N SER A 230 -1.80 18.33 -3.51
CA SER A 230 -1.71 19.65 -4.15
C SER A 230 -0.56 19.76 -5.16
N ASP A 231 0.48 18.95 -5.02
CA ASP A 231 1.60 18.85 -5.95
C ASP A 231 1.32 17.92 -7.15
N GLY A 232 0.19 17.21 -7.16
CA GLY A 232 -0.23 16.28 -8.22
C GLY A 232 0.18 14.82 -7.99
N HIS A 233 0.99 14.53 -6.97
CA HIS A 233 1.33 13.16 -6.58
C HIS A 233 0.19 12.49 -5.81
N ILE A 234 0.18 11.15 -5.78
CA ILE A 234 -0.87 10.41 -5.09
C ILE A 234 -0.61 10.25 -3.59
N MET A 235 -1.69 9.94 -2.87
CA MET A 235 -1.69 9.39 -1.52
C MET A 235 -2.69 8.24 -1.48
N LEU A 236 -2.22 7.03 -1.22
CA LEU A 236 -3.08 5.87 -1.00
C LEU A 236 -3.66 5.93 0.42
N SER A 237 -4.98 5.92 0.55
CA SER A 237 -5.71 6.15 1.81
C SER A 237 -6.63 4.98 2.14
N ASP A 238 -7.28 5.00 3.31
CA ASP A 238 -8.23 3.98 3.78
C ASP A 238 -7.64 2.58 4.00
N PHE A 239 -7.23 2.28 5.24
CA PHE A 239 -6.59 1.02 5.64
C PHE A 239 -7.52 0.12 6.49
N ASP A 240 -8.82 0.40 6.50
CA ASP A 240 -9.81 -0.28 7.34
C ASP A 240 -9.99 -1.78 6.99
N LEU A 241 -9.70 -2.14 5.73
CA LEU A 241 -9.72 -3.52 5.23
C LEU A 241 -8.33 -4.15 5.14
N SER A 242 -7.27 -3.44 5.51
CA SER A 242 -5.90 -3.99 5.45
C SER A 242 -5.68 -5.12 6.46
N LEU A 243 -4.68 -5.95 6.20
CA LEU A 243 -4.30 -7.09 7.03
C LEU A 243 -2.82 -6.98 7.37
N CYS A 244 -2.48 -7.00 8.66
CA CYS A 244 -1.10 -7.10 9.11
C CYS A 244 -0.70 -8.58 9.32
N SER A 245 0.50 -8.92 8.91
CA SER A 245 1.13 -10.22 9.09
C SER A 245 2.66 -10.04 9.24
N ASP A 246 3.37 -11.10 9.60
CA ASP A 246 4.83 -11.05 9.67
C ASP A 246 5.41 -11.11 8.24
N ALA A 247 6.20 -10.10 7.87
CA ALA A 247 7.00 -10.11 6.64
C ALA A 247 8.49 -10.19 6.96
N ILE A 248 9.20 -11.03 6.21
CA ILE A 248 10.66 -11.11 6.25
C ILE A 248 11.16 -10.64 4.87
N PRO A 249 11.65 -9.41 4.73
CA PRO A 249 12.25 -8.97 3.47
C PRO A 249 13.54 -9.76 3.21
N VAL A 250 13.71 -10.24 1.98
CA VAL A 250 14.83 -11.05 1.52
C VAL A 250 15.50 -10.39 0.31
N VAL A 251 16.83 -10.42 0.26
CA VAL A 251 17.58 -10.06 -0.94
C VAL A 251 17.99 -11.35 -1.65
N GLU A 252 17.34 -11.66 -2.77
CA GLU A 252 17.66 -12.83 -3.59
C GLU A 252 18.73 -12.49 -4.63
N SER A 253 19.78 -13.30 -4.75
CA SER A 253 20.56 -13.38 -5.99
C SER A 253 19.75 -14.14 -7.04
N PRO A 254 19.84 -13.80 -8.34
CA PRO A 254 19.21 -14.61 -9.37
C PRO A 254 19.85 -16.00 -9.31
N SER A 255 19.09 -17.00 -8.90
CA SER A 255 19.55 -18.37 -9.02
C SER A 255 19.74 -18.69 -10.50
N THR A 256 20.96 -19.07 -10.87
CA THR A 256 21.20 -19.84 -12.09
C THR A 256 20.29 -21.06 -11.98
N THR A 257 19.31 -21.16 -12.89
CA THR A 257 18.47 -22.34 -13.01
C THR A 257 19.38 -23.57 -13.11
N PRO A 258 19.26 -24.59 -12.24
CA PRO A 258 19.90 -25.86 -12.53
C PRO A 258 19.16 -26.47 -13.72
N ASP A 259 19.88 -26.58 -14.84
CA ASP A 259 19.45 -27.37 -16.00
C ASP A 259 19.12 -28.80 -15.52
N PRO A 260 17.96 -29.39 -15.88
CA PRO A 260 17.63 -30.75 -15.48
C PRO A 260 18.39 -31.84 -16.29
N SER A 261 19.44 -31.49 -17.04
CA SER A 261 20.08 -32.38 -18.02
C SER A 261 21.48 -32.88 -17.65
N SER A 262 21.99 -32.66 -16.44
CA SER A 262 23.25 -33.29 -15.99
C SER A 262 23.07 -34.16 -14.75
N ALA A 263 22.24 -35.19 -14.87
CA ALA A 263 22.32 -36.35 -14.00
C ALA A 263 23.52 -37.21 -14.42
N SER A 264 24.56 -37.31 -13.59
CA SER A 264 25.51 -38.43 -13.61
C SER A 264 26.20 -38.59 -12.24
N PRO A 265 26.55 -39.82 -11.86
CA PRO A 265 26.54 -40.25 -10.47
C PRO A 265 27.89 -40.09 -9.78
N ALA A 266 27.86 -40.04 -8.44
CA ALA A 266 29.03 -40.03 -7.58
C ALA A 266 29.94 -41.26 -7.83
N PRO A 267 31.26 -41.13 -7.57
CA PRO A 267 32.06 -42.26 -7.15
C PRO A 267 32.52 -42.12 -5.69
N SER A 268 32.65 -43.30 -5.10
CA SER A 268 32.93 -43.66 -3.73
C SER A 268 34.36 -43.39 -3.25
N ARG A 269 34.48 -43.35 -1.92
CA ARG A 269 35.67 -43.52 -1.06
C ARG A 269 36.80 -44.36 -1.66
N PHE A 270 38.03 -43.88 -1.55
CA PHE A 270 39.13 -44.39 -0.70
C PHE A 270 40.42 -43.68 -1.13
N ASP A 271 41.12 -42.99 -0.23
CA ASP A 271 42.55 -43.21 -0.02
C ASP A 271 43.10 -42.40 1.17
N LEU A 272 43.75 -43.16 2.06
CA LEU A 272 44.47 -42.73 3.23
C LEU A 272 45.93 -42.48 2.86
N ARG A 273 46.49 -41.29 3.18
CA ARG A 273 47.81 -41.23 3.83
C ARG A 273 48.07 -39.90 4.56
N PRO A 274 48.80 -39.91 5.70
CA PRO A 274 48.87 -38.81 6.66
C PRO A 274 50.21 -38.07 6.64
N GLN A 275 50.21 -36.75 6.89
CA GLN A 275 51.38 -36.03 7.44
C GLN A 275 50.94 -34.86 8.36
N THR A 276 51.03 -35.15 9.66
CA THR A 276 51.61 -34.35 10.76
C THR A 276 51.44 -32.81 10.86
N ILE A 277 50.67 -32.42 11.89
CA ILE A 277 50.94 -31.48 13.00
C ILE A 277 51.57 -30.11 12.69
N ALA A 278 50.75 -29.07 12.74
CA ALA A 278 51.06 -27.79 13.40
C ALA A 278 49.76 -27.13 13.92
N ALA A 279 49.76 -26.77 15.21
CA ALA A 279 48.65 -26.14 15.93
C ALA A 279 48.56 -24.61 15.66
N PRO A 280 47.47 -23.91 16.06
CA PRO A 280 47.00 -22.67 15.44
C PRO A 280 47.46 -21.40 16.18
N PRO A 281 47.34 -20.19 15.59
CA PRO A 281 47.20 -18.98 16.38
C PRO A 281 45.73 -18.56 16.48
N SER A 282 45.42 -18.12 17.69
CA SER A 282 44.17 -17.68 18.27
C SER A 282 43.50 -16.49 17.56
N HIS A 283 42.17 -16.48 17.69
CA HIS A 283 41.33 -15.31 17.50
C HIS A 283 41.73 -14.17 18.46
N SER A 284 41.75 -12.94 17.95
CA SER A 284 41.31 -11.77 18.71
C SER A 284 40.41 -10.91 17.83
N PRO A 285 39.16 -10.63 18.23
CA PRO A 285 38.30 -9.68 17.58
C PRO A 285 38.38 -8.32 18.29
N PHE A 286 38.23 -7.24 17.53
CA PHE A 286 38.09 -5.85 17.99
C PHE A 286 39.34 -5.17 18.56
N SER A 287 39.87 -4.23 17.78
CA SER A 287 40.60 -3.07 18.32
C SER A 287 40.29 -1.87 17.43
N CYS A 288 39.38 -1.03 17.92
CA CYS A 288 39.10 0.29 17.40
C CYS A 288 39.99 1.29 18.15
N LEU A 289 41.08 1.75 17.54
CA LEU A 289 41.73 3.01 17.90
C LEU A 289 42.29 3.69 16.64
N PRO A 290 42.14 5.03 16.49
CA PRO A 290 42.64 5.76 15.34
C PRO A 290 44.12 6.11 15.53
N SER A 291 44.97 5.76 14.56
CA SER A 291 46.33 6.31 14.47
C SER A 291 46.42 7.33 13.33
N PRO A 292 46.96 8.54 13.58
CA PRO A 292 47.01 9.62 12.63
C PRO A 292 48.25 9.48 11.74
N ASN A 293 48.02 9.32 10.44
CA ASN A 293 48.94 9.40 9.29
C ASN A 293 48.82 8.17 8.41
N ARG A 294 47.86 8.20 7.49
CA ARG A 294 48.05 7.57 6.19
C ARG A 294 47.38 8.41 5.11
N PHE A 295 48.25 9.00 4.32
CA PHE A 295 48.00 9.77 3.12
C PHE A 295 46.94 9.15 2.20
N PHE A 296 46.14 10.03 1.60
CA PHE A 296 45.11 9.75 0.62
C PHE A 296 45.65 8.89 -0.55
N ARG A 297 45.36 7.59 -0.52
CA ARG A 297 45.26 6.77 -1.74
C ARG A 297 43.79 6.53 -1.99
N SER A 298 43.27 7.20 -3.02
CA SER A 298 41.94 6.96 -3.56
C SER A 298 41.77 5.46 -3.82
N ARG A 299 40.94 4.80 -2.99
CA ARG A 299 40.47 3.45 -3.30
C ARG A 299 39.56 3.62 -4.52
N LYS A 300 40.11 3.29 -5.68
CA LYS A 300 39.35 2.99 -6.89
C LYS A 300 38.20 2.09 -6.48
N VAL A 301 36.98 2.62 -6.48
CA VAL A 301 35.76 1.83 -6.28
C VAL A 301 35.80 0.80 -7.39
N GLN A 302 36.14 -0.44 -7.03
CA GLN A 302 35.90 -1.57 -7.91
C GLN A 302 34.39 -1.57 -8.10
N ASN A 303 33.96 -1.20 -9.30
CA ASN A 303 32.60 -1.43 -9.76
C ASN A 303 32.33 -2.91 -9.55
N LEU A 304 31.63 -3.23 -8.46
CA LEU A 304 30.96 -4.51 -8.32
C LEU A 304 30.15 -4.67 -9.59
N VAL A 305 30.50 -5.67 -10.39
CA VAL A 305 29.64 -6.19 -11.45
C VAL A 305 28.21 -6.19 -10.90
N PRO A 306 27.19 -5.71 -11.64
CA PRO A 306 25.82 -5.68 -11.12
C PRO A 306 25.40 -7.13 -10.88
N SER A 307 25.65 -7.59 -9.66
CA SER A 307 25.08 -8.81 -9.13
C SER A 307 23.61 -8.45 -9.09
N ASN A 308 22.79 -9.08 -9.93
CA ASN A 308 21.40 -8.72 -10.21
C ASN A 308 20.48 -9.05 -9.00
N ARG A 309 20.89 -8.63 -7.81
CA ARG A 309 20.27 -8.89 -6.51
C ARG A 309 18.92 -8.18 -6.48
N LEU A 310 17.88 -8.94 -6.17
CA LEU A 310 16.51 -8.47 -6.13
C LEU A 310 16.07 -8.37 -4.68
N PHE A 311 15.53 -7.22 -4.33
CA PHE A 311 14.85 -7.04 -3.06
C PHE A 311 13.43 -7.61 -3.19
N VAL A 312 13.07 -8.55 -2.34
CA VAL A 312 11.76 -9.21 -2.27
C VAL A 312 11.23 -8.99 -0.86
N ALA A 313 10.05 -8.39 -0.74
CA ALA A 313 9.48 -8.07 0.55
C ALA A 313 7.99 -8.33 0.55
N GLU A 314 7.63 -9.61 0.58
CA GLU A 314 6.26 -10.08 0.47
C GLU A 314 5.84 -10.81 1.76
N PRO A 315 4.65 -10.53 2.33
CA PRO A 315 4.12 -11.26 3.48
C PRO A 315 3.56 -12.62 3.03
N VAL A 316 4.46 -13.53 2.62
CA VAL A 316 4.12 -14.85 2.04
C VAL A 316 3.39 -15.79 3.03
N GLY A 317 3.53 -15.54 4.34
CA GLY A 317 2.86 -16.31 5.40
C GLY A 317 1.42 -15.85 5.69
N ALA A 318 1.01 -14.68 5.19
CA ALA A 318 -0.30 -14.13 5.49
C ALA A 318 -1.42 -14.90 4.80
N ARG A 319 -2.41 -15.35 5.56
CA ARG A 319 -3.62 -15.99 5.04
C ARG A 319 -4.86 -15.41 5.71
N SER A 320 -5.86 -15.04 4.91
CA SER A 320 -7.19 -14.66 5.38
C SER A 320 -8.26 -15.40 4.58
N GLN A 321 -9.44 -15.56 5.19
CA GLN A 321 -10.65 -16.09 4.56
C GLN A 321 -11.78 -15.05 4.54
N SER A 322 -11.48 -13.80 4.92
CA SER A 322 -12.49 -12.74 4.96
C SER A 322 -12.84 -12.24 3.56
N PHE A 323 -14.14 -12.23 3.23
CA PHE A 323 -14.62 -11.59 2.00
C PHE A 323 -14.69 -10.08 2.22
N VAL A 324 -13.67 -9.37 1.77
CA VAL A 324 -13.55 -7.90 1.87
C VAL A 324 -13.10 -7.30 0.53
N GLY A 325 -13.35 -6.01 0.37
CA GLY A 325 -12.98 -5.23 -0.80
C GLY A 325 -14.16 -4.88 -1.69
N THR A 326 -13.87 -4.09 -2.72
CA THR A 326 -14.88 -3.66 -3.71
C THR A 326 -15.11 -4.77 -4.73
N HIS A 327 -16.37 -5.13 -5.00
CA HIS A 327 -16.73 -6.33 -5.79
C HIS A 327 -16.08 -6.41 -7.18
N GLU A 328 -15.79 -5.28 -7.83
CA GLU A 328 -15.14 -5.26 -9.15
C GLU A 328 -13.61 -5.45 -9.09
N TYR A 329 -13.04 -5.30 -7.90
CA TYR A 329 -11.60 -5.32 -7.62
C TYR A 329 -11.14 -6.58 -6.90
N VAL A 330 -12.05 -7.38 -6.34
CA VAL A 330 -11.70 -8.62 -5.63
C VAL A 330 -11.06 -9.65 -6.57
N ALA A 331 -10.05 -10.36 -6.06
CA ALA A 331 -9.37 -11.43 -6.79
C ALA A 331 -10.24 -12.69 -6.91
N PRO A 332 -10.01 -13.58 -7.90
CA PRO A 332 -10.79 -14.80 -8.08
C PRO A 332 -10.80 -15.72 -6.86
N GLU A 333 -9.67 -15.85 -6.17
CA GLU A 333 -9.57 -16.63 -4.94
C GLU A 333 -10.43 -16.07 -3.79
N VAL A 334 -10.62 -14.75 -3.73
CA VAL A 334 -11.53 -14.09 -2.77
C VAL A 334 -12.97 -14.27 -3.23
N ALA A 335 -13.25 -14.08 -4.52
CA ALA A 335 -14.57 -14.26 -5.12
C ALA A 335 -15.12 -15.69 -4.96
N SER A 336 -14.23 -16.69 -4.94
CA SER A 336 -14.56 -18.10 -4.69
C SER A 336 -14.64 -18.47 -3.20
N GLY A 337 -14.41 -17.53 -2.28
CA GLY A 337 -14.41 -17.79 -0.84
C GLY A 337 -13.19 -18.58 -0.33
N GLY A 338 -12.11 -18.61 -1.10
CA GLY A 338 -10.88 -19.30 -0.75
C GLY A 338 -9.98 -18.50 0.20
N SER A 339 -8.95 -19.17 0.73
CA SER A 339 -7.90 -18.47 1.47
C SER A 339 -7.03 -17.64 0.52
N HIS A 340 -6.69 -16.44 0.94
CA HIS A 340 -5.94 -15.49 0.13
C HIS A 340 -4.83 -14.81 0.95
N GLY A 341 -3.80 -14.35 0.25
CA GLY A 341 -2.65 -13.65 0.82
C GLY A 341 -2.34 -12.37 0.04
N ASN A 342 -1.09 -11.95 0.04
CA ASN A 342 -0.57 -10.76 -0.66
C ASN A 342 -0.89 -10.67 -2.16
N ALA A 343 -1.08 -11.82 -2.83
CA ALA A 343 -1.36 -11.87 -4.28
C ALA A 343 -2.63 -11.11 -4.72
N VAL A 344 -3.53 -10.79 -3.78
CA VAL A 344 -4.76 -10.03 -4.06
C VAL A 344 -4.47 -8.57 -4.43
N ASP A 345 -3.42 -7.97 -3.86
CA ASP A 345 -3.06 -6.58 -4.16
C ASP A 345 -2.49 -6.44 -5.58
N TRP A 346 -1.77 -7.47 -6.05
CA TRP A 346 -1.31 -7.54 -7.44
C TRP A 346 -2.45 -7.69 -8.44
N TRP A 347 -3.47 -8.46 -8.09
CA TRP A 347 -4.70 -8.53 -8.89
C TRP A 347 -5.41 -7.17 -8.94
N ALA A 348 -5.60 -6.54 -7.79
CA ALA A 348 -6.26 -5.23 -7.69
C ALA A 348 -5.48 -4.15 -8.48
N LEU A 349 -4.13 -4.22 -8.49
CA LEU A 349 -3.30 -3.35 -9.34
C LEU A 349 -3.58 -3.58 -10.83
N GLY A 350 -3.80 -4.83 -11.26
CA GLY A 350 -4.22 -5.14 -12.63
C GLY A 350 -5.57 -4.53 -13.01
N ILE A 351 -6.57 -4.63 -12.11
CA ILE A 351 -7.89 -4.01 -12.30
C ILE A 351 -7.75 -2.48 -12.36
N PHE A 352 -6.98 -1.90 -11.44
CA PHE A 352 -6.71 -0.48 -11.36
C PHE A 352 -6.10 0.04 -12.67
N ILE A 353 -5.03 -0.57 -13.18
CA ILE A 353 -4.39 -0.17 -14.43
C ILE A 353 -5.36 -0.31 -15.61
N TYR A 354 -6.14 -1.41 -15.68
CA TYR A 354 -7.14 -1.59 -16.72
C TYR A 354 -8.18 -0.45 -16.69
N GLU A 355 -8.70 -0.11 -15.51
CA GLU A 355 -9.69 0.96 -15.37
C GLU A 355 -9.10 2.34 -15.73
N MET A 356 -7.85 2.61 -15.36
CA MET A 356 -7.18 3.86 -15.73
C MET A 356 -7.07 4.01 -17.26
N VAL A 357 -6.77 2.93 -17.98
CA VAL A 357 -6.54 2.95 -19.43
C VAL A 357 -7.83 2.87 -20.24
N TYR A 358 -8.81 2.08 -19.79
CA TYR A 358 -10.02 1.78 -20.55
C TYR A 358 -11.30 2.38 -19.98
N GLY A 359 -11.22 3.05 -18.82
CA GLY A 359 -12.33 3.79 -18.21
C GLY A 359 -13.44 2.94 -17.58
N ARG A 360 -13.27 1.62 -17.54
CA ARG A 360 -14.18 0.63 -16.96
C ARG A 360 -13.41 -0.56 -16.42
N THR A 361 -13.98 -1.34 -15.51
CA THR A 361 -13.37 -2.59 -15.05
C THR A 361 -13.63 -3.73 -16.06
N PRO A 362 -12.77 -4.77 -16.11
CA PRO A 362 -12.88 -5.82 -17.12
C PRO A 362 -14.01 -6.83 -16.89
N PHE A 363 -14.48 -6.97 -15.64
CA PHE A 363 -15.39 -8.04 -15.23
C PHE A 363 -16.72 -7.56 -14.66
N ALA A 364 -17.00 -6.25 -14.67
CA ALA A 364 -18.29 -5.70 -14.24
C ALA A 364 -19.47 -6.45 -14.88
N GLY A 365 -20.45 -6.83 -14.06
CA GLY A 365 -21.75 -7.34 -14.47
C GLY A 365 -22.88 -6.50 -13.90
N GLU A 366 -24.12 -6.84 -14.27
CA GLU A 366 -25.32 -6.09 -13.86
C GLU A 366 -25.63 -6.16 -12.36
N SER A 367 -25.06 -7.15 -11.66
CA SER A 367 -25.20 -7.31 -10.21
C SER A 367 -23.89 -7.76 -9.60
N ASN A 368 -23.70 -7.54 -8.30
CA ASN A 368 -22.51 -8.01 -7.57
C ASN A 368 -22.27 -9.51 -7.78
N LYS A 369 -23.32 -10.34 -7.75
CA LYS A 369 -23.22 -11.79 -8.01
C LYS A 369 -22.76 -12.08 -9.43
N ALA A 370 -23.24 -11.33 -10.43
CA ALA A 370 -22.80 -11.47 -11.81
C ALA A 370 -21.33 -11.04 -11.99
N THR A 371 -20.92 -9.94 -11.33
CA THR A 371 -19.53 -9.47 -11.31
C THR A 371 -18.59 -10.53 -10.72
N LEU A 372 -18.92 -11.10 -9.55
CA LEU A 372 -18.11 -12.16 -8.93
C LEU A 372 -18.02 -13.40 -9.83
N ARG A 373 -19.13 -13.79 -10.48
CA ARG A 373 -19.13 -14.89 -11.45
C ARG A 373 -18.20 -14.58 -12.63
N ASN A 374 -18.25 -13.37 -13.18
CA ASN A 374 -17.37 -12.94 -14.28
C ASN A 374 -15.90 -12.97 -13.87
N ILE A 375 -15.58 -12.47 -12.66
CA ILE A 375 -14.22 -12.48 -12.11
C ILE A 375 -13.65 -13.90 -12.07
N VAL A 376 -14.46 -14.90 -11.72
CA VAL A 376 -14.03 -16.30 -11.70
C VAL A 376 -14.00 -16.90 -13.11
N GLN A 377 -15.07 -16.75 -13.89
CA GLN A 377 -15.29 -17.56 -15.10
C GLN A 377 -14.91 -16.88 -16.42
N LYS A 378 -15.12 -15.57 -16.55
CA LYS A 378 -14.95 -14.86 -17.83
C LYS A 378 -13.47 -14.64 -18.15
N PRO A 379 -13.01 -14.92 -19.38
CA PRO A 379 -11.64 -14.59 -19.79
C PRO A 379 -11.46 -13.07 -19.88
N LEU A 380 -10.22 -12.60 -19.67
CA LEU A 380 -9.87 -11.20 -19.85
C LEU A 380 -10.00 -10.80 -21.32
N ALA A 381 -10.64 -9.66 -21.57
CA ALA A 381 -10.77 -9.10 -22.91
C ALA A 381 -10.42 -7.60 -22.91
N PHE A 382 -9.74 -7.16 -23.96
CA PHE A 382 -9.39 -5.75 -24.17
C PHE A 382 -10.30 -5.13 -25.24
N PRO A 383 -10.69 -3.85 -25.09
CA PRO A 383 -11.40 -3.12 -26.15
C PRO A 383 -10.55 -3.03 -27.42
N GLY A 384 -11.20 -3.11 -28.59
CA GLY A 384 -10.53 -2.97 -29.89
C GLY A 384 -9.42 -3.99 -30.17
N PRO A 385 -9.68 -5.31 -30.09
CA PRO A 385 -8.66 -6.34 -30.31
C PRO A 385 -8.09 -6.33 -31.73
N ASN A 386 -8.87 -5.87 -32.72
CA ASN A 386 -8.47 -5.81 -34.13
C ASN A 386 -7.97 -4.42 -34.56
N ALA A 387 -7.93 -3.45 -33.64
CA ALA A 387 -7.40 -2.12 -33.92
C ALA A 387 -5.87 -2.14 -33.82
N PRO A 388 -5.14 -1.41 -34.67
CA PRO A 388 -3.69 -1.29 -34.55
C PRO A 388 -3.33 -0.66 -33.20
N ALA A 389 -2.67 -1.45 -32.34
CA ALA A 389 -2.24 -1.03 -31.02
C ALA A 389 -0.81 -0.48 -31.06
N THR A 390 -0.54 0.57 -30.28
CA THR A 390 0.83 1.07 -30.13
C THR A 390 1.69 0.09 -29.32
N ALA A 391 3.02 0.14 -29.47
CA ALA A 391 3.92 -0.69 -28.66
C ALA A 391 3.72 -0.49 -27.14
N GLN A 392 3.43 0.74 -26.70
CA GLN A 392 3.15 1.06 -25.30
C GLN A 392 1.83 0.42 -24.82
N GLU A 393 0.81 0.40 -25.68
CA GLU A 393 -0.46 -0.25 -25.39
C GLU A 393 -0.30 -1.77 -25.31
N LEU A 394 0.50 -2.38 -26.19
CA LEU A 394 0.83 -3.80 -26.13
C LEU A 394 1.53 -4.14 -24.79
N HIS A 395 2.50 -3.34 -24.35
CA HIS A 395 3.12 -3.54 -23.04
C HIS A 395 2.13 -3.35 -21.87
N ALA A 396 1.15 -2.45 -22.00
CA ALA A 396 0.12 -2.27 -20.98
C ALA A 396 -0.80 -3.51 -20.91
N ARG A 397 -1.26 -4.01 -22.06
CA ARG A 397 -2.09 -5.21 -22.17
C ARG A 397 -1.36 -6.44 -21.60
N ASP A 398 -0.08 -6.60 -21.91
CA ASP A 398 0.76 -7.69 -21.41
C ASP A 398 0.92 -7.64 -19.88
N LEU A 399 1.19 -6.44 -19.32
CA LEU A 399 1.27 -6.24 -17.88
C LEU A 399 -0.05 -6.61 -17.19
N ILE A 400 -1.15 -6.08 -17.70
CA ILE A 400 -2.49 -6.32 -17.16
C ILE A 400 -2.83 -7.81 -17.24
N ALA A 401 -2.50 -8.50 -18.33
CA ALA A 401 -2.74 -9.93 -18.46
C ALA A 401 -1.93 -10.75 -17.43
N GLY A 402 -0.69 -10.36 -17.14
CA GLY A 402 0.13 -10.98 -16.10
C GLY A 402 -0.41 -10.78 -14.69
N LEU A 403 -0.88 -9.57 -14.37
CA LEU A 403 -1.49 -9.21 -13.07
C LEU A 403 -2.89 -9.82 -12.89
N LEU A 404 -3.66 -9.94 -13.98
CA LEU A 404 -5.00 -10.55 -13.98
C LEU A 404 -4.98 -12.04 -14.33
N CYS A 405 -3.86 -12.71 -14.05
CA CYS A 405 -3.82 -14.17 -14.05
C CYS A 405 -4.69 -14.71 -12.90
N LYS A 406 -5.68 -15.54 -13.22
CA LYS A 406 -6.63 -16.05 -12.22
C LYS A 406 -5.98 -16.97 -11.21
N ASP A 407 -4.97 -17.74 -11.61
CA ASP A 407 -4.17 -18.56 -10.72
C ASP A 407 -3.16 -17.69 -9.94
N PRO A 408 -3.31 -17.52 -8.61
CA PRO A 408 -2.42 -16.68 -7.83
C PRO A 408 -0.96 -17.19 -7.85
N ALA A 409 -0.69 -18.47 -8.07
CA ALA A 409 0.69 -19.00 -8.12
C ALA A 409 1.45 -18.62 -9.40
N ARG A 410 0.70 -18.29 -10.47
CA ARG A 410 1.21 -17.87 -11.78
C ARG A 410 1.09 -16.37 -12.02
N ARG A 411 0.34 -15.67 -11.17
CA ARG A 411 0.13 -14.22 -11.23
C ARG A 411 1.43 -13.46 -11.06
N LEU A 412 1.62 -12.44 -11.91
CA LEU A 412 2.77 -11.55 -11.80
C LEU A 412 2.75 -10.84 -10.44
N GLY A 413 3.90 -10.81 -9.77
CA GLY A 413 4.04 -10.25 -8.42
C GLY A 413 3.89 -11.26 -7.28
N SER A 414 3.28 -12.43 -7.50
CA SER A 414 3.06 -13.40 -6.39
C SER A 414 4.34 -14.05 -5.86
N ARG A 415 5.42 -14.11 -6.64
CA ARG A 415 6.70 -14.74 -6.23
C ARG A 415 7.69 -13.74 -5.66
N ARG A 416 8.07 -12.73 -6.45
CA ARG A 416 9.05 -11.71 -6.04
C ARG A 416 8.45 -10.33 -5.83
N GLY A 417 7.14 -10.23 -5.70
CA GLY A 417 6.48 -8.98 -5.36
C GLY A 417 6.62 -7.91 -6.43
N SER A 418 6.80 -6.68 -5.93
CA SER A 418 7.07 -5.50 -6.74
C SER A 418 8.24 -5.67 -7.71
N ALA A 419 9.26 -6.49 -7.39
CA ALA A 419 10.46 -6.64 -8.21
C ALA A 419 10.16 -7.21 -9.60
N ASP A 420 9.23 -8.16 -9.70
CA ASP A 420 8.82 -8.71 -11.00
C ASP A 420 7.97 -7.69 -11.78
N VAL A 421 7.07 -6.98 -11.10
CA VAL A 421 6.19 -5.96 -11.70
C VAL A 421 6.99 -4.78 -12.25
N LYS A 422 7.98 -4.29 -11.49
CA LYS A 422 8.85 -3.15 -11.87
C LYS A 422 9.72 -3.43 -13.09
N LYS A 423 10.09 -4.68 -13.34
CA LYS A 423 10.89 -5.08 -14.50
C LYS A 423 10.10 -5.13 -15.80
N HIS A 424 8.78 -5.08 -15.73
CA HIS A 424 7.92 -5.22 -16.89
C HIS A 424 8.19 -4.12 -17.94
N PRO A 425 8.17 -4.43 -19.27
CA PRO A 425 8.39 -3.44 -20.33
C PRO A 425 7.49 -2.21 -20.28
N PHE A 426 6.31 -2.32 -19.67
CA PHE A 426 5.40 -1.20 -19.41
C PHE A 426 6.09 -0.06 -18.62
N PHE A 427 6.96 -0.41 -17.66
CA PHE A 427 7.71 0.54 -16.85
C PHE A 427 9.14 0.79 -17.38
N LYS A 428 9.50 0.29 -18.56
CA LYS A 428 10.85 0.44 -19.15
C LYS A 428 11.26 1.91 -19.24
N GLY A 429 12.42 2.23 -18.69
CA GLY A 429 12.97 3.60 -18.65
C GLY A 429 12.48 4.45 -17.47
N LEU A 430 11.60 3.92 -16.61
CA LEU A 430 11.24 4.59 -15.36
C LEU A 430 12.30 4.30 -14.29
N ASN A 431 12.83 5.34 -13.66
CA ASN A 431 13.65 5.17 -12.47
C ASN A 431 12.77 5.22 -11.22
N PHE A 432 12.48 4.05 -10.63
CA PHE A 432 11.63 3.92 -9.45
C PHE A 432 12.15 4.71 -8.23
N ALA A 433 13.47 4.92 -8.11
CA ALA A 433 14.05 5.68 -7.01
C ALA A 433 13.76 7.20 -7.11
N LEU A 434 13.38 7.68 -8.30
CA LEU A 434 13.13 9.10 -8.58
C LEU A 434 11.65 9.39 -8.86
N VAL A 435 10.73 8.45 -8.60
CA VAL A 435 9.30 8.59 -8.93
C VAL A 435 8.69 9.84 -8.30
N ARG A 436 9.06 10.15 -7.05
CA ARG A 436 8.65 11.38 -6.34
C ARG A 436 9.14 12.68 -7.02
N SER A 437 10.16 12.61 -7.85
CA SER A 437 10.72 13.77 -8.55
C SER A 437 10.22 13.91 -9.98
N LEU A 438 9.39 12.98 -10.46
CA LEU A 438 8.79 13.05 -11.78
C LEU A 438 7.64 14.07 -11.79
N ALA A 439 7.52 14.84 -12.86
CA ALA A 439 6.44 15.80 -13.02
C ALA A 439 5.08 15.06 -13.13
N PRO A 440 4.11 15.37 -12.25
CA PRO A 440 2.78 14.75 -12.31
C PRO A 440 2.01 15.14 -13.58
N PRO A 441 1.13 14.25 -14.09
CA PRO A 441 0.34 14.53 -15.30
C PRO A 441 -0.64 15.71 -15.14
N GLU A 442 -1.25 15.83 -13.97
CA GLU A 442 -2.15 16.91 -13.61
C GLU A 442 -1.82 17.41 -12.20
N ILE A 443 -1.77 18.72 -12.04
CA ILE A 443 -1.58 19.39 -10.75
C ILE A 443 -2.89 20.12 -10.41
N PRO A 444 -3.57 19.78 -9.30
CA PRO A 444 -4.81 20.43 -8.90
C PRO A 444 -4.67 21.96 -8.83
N GLY A 445 -5.67 22.68 -9.37
CA GLY A 445 -5.68 24.15 -9.39
C GLY A 445 -4.85 24.81 -10.49
N LEU A 446 -3.90 24.09 -11.10
CA LEU A 446 -3.16 24.56 -12.28
C LEU A 446 -3.81 23.99 -13.54
N ARG A 447 -4.81 24.69 -14.09
CA ARG A 447 -5.19 24.43 -15.49
C ARG A 447 -4.02 24.86 -16.35
N LEU A 448 -3.27 23.91 -16.91
CA LEU A 448 -2.39 24.17 -18.05
C LEU A 448 -3.26 24.85 -19.11
N ARG A 449 -3.04 26.16 -19.29
CA ARG A 449 -3.64 26.94 -20.36
C ARG A 449 -3.17 26.31 -21.66
N ARG A 450 -3.96 25.38 -22.19
CA ARG A 450 -3.76 24.74 -23.49
C ARG A 450 -3.50 25.88 -24.47
N GLN A 451 -2.28 25.97 -25.00
CA GLN A 451 -1.93 26.99 -25.98
C GLN A 451 -2.87 26.80 -27.17
N ARG A 452 -3.92 27.62 -27.24
CA ARG A 452 -4.68 27.78 -28.47
C ARG A 452 -3.71 28.49 -29.42
N THR A 453 -3.25 27.76 -30.42
CA THR A 453 -2.75 28.36 -31.65
C THR A 453 -3.85 29.30 -32.15
N THR A 454 -3.63 30.60 -31.96
CA THR A 454 -4.55 31.65 -32.38
C THR A 454 -4.44 31.81 -33.89
N THR A 455 -5.39 31.24 -34.62
CA THR A 455 -5.89 31.88 -35.85
C THR A 455 -6.73 33.09 -35.43
N THR A 456 -6.34 34.24 -35.96
CA THR A 456 -6.94 35.56 -35.75
C THR A 456 -8.37 35.61 -36.27
N ALA A 457 -9.33 35.86 -35.38
CA ALA A 457 -10.62 36.46 -35.73
C ALA A 457 -11.12 37.30 -34.54
N THR A 458 -11.14 38.61 -34.76
CA THR A 458 -11.52 39.69 -33.84
C THR A 458 -13.04 39.79 -33.73
N PHE A 459 -13.62 39.69 -32.53
CA PHE A 459 -14.95 40.24 -32.21
C PHE A 459 -15.04 40.63 -30.71
N PRO A 460 -15.89 41.61 -30.34
CA PRO A 460 -15.65 42.49 -29.20
C PRO A 460 -16.14 41.95 -27.84
N ARG A 461 -15.49 42.49 -26.80
CA ARG A 461 -15.70 42.25 -25.37
C ARG A 461 -17.17 42.39 -24.93
N ARG A 462 -17.69 41.37 -24.26
CA ARG A 462 -18.78 41.50 -23.26
C ARG A 462 -18.22 41.13 -21.88
N GLN A 463 -18.45 42.02 -20.91
CA GLN A 463 -18.12 41.83 -19.50
C GLN A 463 -18.99 40.72 -18.91
N THR A 464 -18.37 39.75 -18.24
CA THR A 464 -19.06 38.72 -17.44
C THR A 464 -18.94 39.09 -15.97
N THR A 465 -20.08 39.37 -15.34
CA THR A 465 -20.21 39.49 -13.89
C THR A 465 -20.09 38.10 -13.24
N ALA A 466 -19.44 38.06 -12.08
CA ALA A 466 -19.33 36.86 -11.26
C ALA A 466 -20.71 36.46 -10.75
N PHE A 467 -21.12 35.23 -11.06
CA PHE A 467 -22.16 34.37 -10.46
C PHE A 467 -22.78 33.55 -11.59
N ASP A 468 -22.22 32.38 -11.85
CA ASP A 468 -22.91 31.26 -12.48
C ASP A 468 -22.07 29.98 -12.26
N TYR A 469 -22.34 29.32 -11.14
CA TYR A 469 -22.04 27.91 -10.91
C TYR A 469 -23.16 27.33 -10.03
N PHE A 470 -24.08 26.61 -10.67
CA PHE A 470 -24.71 25.43 -10.11
C PHE A 470 -24.52 24.29 -11.10
#